data_AF-A0A0C3FU29-F1
#
_entry.id   AF-A0A0C3FU29-F1
#
_cell.length_a   1.000
_cell.length_b   1.000
_cell.length_c   1.000
_cell.angle_alpha   90.00
_cell.angle_beta   90.00
_cell.angle_gamma   90.00
#
_symmetry.space_group_name_H-M   'P 1'
#
loop_
_entity.id
_entity.type
_entity.pdbx_description
1 polymer ?
#
loop_
_entity_poly.entity_id
_entity_poly.type
_entity_poly.pdbx_seq_one_letter_code
_entity_poly.pdbx_strand_id
1 'polypeptide(L)'
;MESQGASSSQNPKLKDADTKHWSLSSKIKPSKYLTLFTRPPNKLTTSNFISWMFMVEATLDMINLLGYIDGSINTHFPQHTKYENWQTANTLVRSILITNMSEEAATMTDYTLTITSLVTTKYVDREDPAAHIVKMKTFQHDLQLIDDGLFACLLRISMPPSWNYVFSSLPDNCSSVKVKCHIKDEHGIKTNQESVAMMAYQAGDRHEHEHRAGEPFCTNCNKPGHWIAGCWAKGGGTEGKGPHQKKKKQKKRDSKKRDSKKKDSKKKDKKKGKEKANQAVEDMLDNESEHSNTSYMATNTPSSSHL
;
A
#
# COMPACT_ATOMS: atom_id res chain seq x y z
N MET A 1 -36.86 20.61 13.90
CA MET A 1 -35.39 20.45 13.75
C MET A 1 -34.91 19.66 14.95
N GLU A 2 -35.31 18.39 15.09
CA GLU A 2 -34.68 17.24 14.42
C GLU A 2 -33.17 17.18 14.67
N SER A 3 -32.74 16.26 15.54
CA SER A 3 -31.99 15.07 15.11
C SER A 3 -31.12 14.51 16.25
N GLN A 4 -31.44 13.27 16.63
CA GLN A 4 -30.56 12.15 17.01
C GLN A 4 -29.73 12.29 18.31
N GLY A 5 -29.84 11.39 19.30
CA GLY A 5 -30.20 9.98 19.25
C GLY A 5 -28.96 9.12 19.52
N ALA A 6 -28.47 9.14 20.77
CA ALA A 6 -27.43 8.22 21.22
C ALA A 6 -28.06 6.85 21.54
N SER A 7 -28.39 6.09 20.49
CA SER A 7 -28.74 4.68 20.63
C SER A 7 -27.46 3.85 20.65
N SER A 8 -27.17 3.33 21.84
CA SER A 8 -26.41 2.11 22.07
C SER A 8 -27.04 0.98 21.26
N SER A 9 -26.53 0.75 20.05
CA SER A 9 -26.86 -0.43 19.26
C SER A 9 -25.98 -1.58 19.72
N GLN A 10 -26.34 -2.14 20.88
CA GLN A 10 -26.16 -3.56 21.13
C GLN A 10 -26.86 -4.30 19.99
N ASN A 11 -26.10 -5.04 19.19
CA ASN A 11 -26.65 -5.86 18.12
C ASN A 11 -27.50 -6.98 18.76
N PRO A 12 -28.83 -7.02 18.56
CA PRO A 12 -29.68 -8.02 19.19
C PRO A 12 -29.81 -9.26 18.29
N LYS A 13 -29.54 -10.42 18.90
CA LYS A 13 -29.81 -11.80 18.41
C LYS A 13 -28.77 -12.44 17.47
N LEU A 14 -27.59 -12.78 18.01
CA LEU A 14 -27.07 -14.14 17.75
C LEU A 14 -27.90 -15.09 18.62
N LYS A 15 -28.67 -15.97 17.99
CA LYS A 15 -29.55 -16.93 18.68
C LYS A 15 -28.69 -17.86 19.55
N ASP A 16 -29.15 -18.07 20.78
CA ASP A 16 -28.67 -19.01 21.82
C ASP A 16 -28.57 -20.51 21.42
N ALA A 17 -28.35 -20.82 20.15
CA ALA A 17 -28.21 -22.19 19.66
C ALA A 17 -26.83 -22.80 19.99
N ASP A 18 -25.76 -21.99 19.98
CA ASP A 18 -24.40 -22.46 20.31
C ASP A 18 -24.28 -22.97 21.74
N THR A 19 -25.13 -22.48 22.65
CA THR A 19 -24.91 -22.66 24.08
C THR A 19 -25.12 -24.11 24.53
N LYS A 20 -25.72 -24.98 23.69
CA LYS A 20 -26.14 -26.34 24.04
C LYS A 20 -25.40 -27.47 23.31
N HIS A 21 -24.47 -27.19 22.40
CA HIS A 21 -23.81 -28.27 21.68
C HIS A 21 -22.97 -29.14 22.63
N TRP A 22 -23.13 -30.46 22.56
CA TRP A 22 -22.57 -31.39 23.56
C TRP A 22 -21.04 -31.33 23.60
N SER A 23 -20.40 -31.15 22.44
CA SER A 23 -18.94 -31.04 22.31
C SER A 23 -18.35 -29.83 23.01
N LEU A 24 -19.16 -28.80 23.29
CA LEU A 24 -18.71 -27.59 24.00
C LEU A 24 -18.79 -27.75 25.51
N SER A 25 -19.67 -28.63 25.97
CA SER A 25 -19.94 -28.89 27.39
C SER A 25 -19.11 -30.05 27.94
N SER A 26 -18.58 -30.92 27.08
CA SER A 26 -17.82 -32.10 27.47
C SER A 26 -16.60 -32.28 26.59
N LYS A 27 -15.46 -32.62 27.20
CA LYS A 27 -14.20 -32.86 26.47
C LYS A 27 -14.33 -34.12 25.62
N ILE A 28 -14.13 -33.97 24.31
CA ILE A 28 -14.10 -35.08 23.37
C ILE A 28 -12.86 -35.94 23.65
N LYS A 29 -13.02 -37.27 23.59
CA LYS A 29 -11.91 -38.23 23.63
C LYS A 29 -11.64 -38.73 22.20
N PRO A 30 -10.58 -38.27 21.51
CA PRO A 30 -10.30 -38.65 20.12
C PRO A 30 -10.22 -40.16 19.89
N SER A 31 -9.76 -40.92 20.89
CA SER A 31 -9.68 -42.39 20.83
C SER A 31 -11.00 -43.08 20.53
N LYS A 32 -12.14 -42.48 20.91
CA LYS A 32 -13.48 -43.03 20.61
C LYS A 32 -13.86 -42.94 19.13
N TYR A 33 -13.17 -42.11 18.37
CA TYR A 33 -13.48 -41.82 16.97
C TYR A 33 -12.42 -42.35 16.02
N LEU A 34 -11.44 -43.13 16.51
CA LEU A 34 -10.36 -43.73 15.71
C LEU A 34 -10.89 -44.51 14.50
N THR A 35 -12.03 -45.17 14.64
CA THR A 35 -12.66 -45.91 13.54
C THR A 35 -13.08 -45.01 12.39
N LEU A 36 -13.37 -43.73 12.63
CA LEU A 36 -13.79 -42.78 11.58
C LEU A 36 -12.64 -42.36 10.66
N PHE A 37 -11.40 -42.52 11.12
CA PHE A 37 -10.19 -42.28 10.32
C PHE A 37 -9.92 -43.40 9.31
N THR A 38 -10.50 -44.58 9.54
CA THR A 38 -10.30 -45.79 8.71
C THR A 38 -11.55 -46.24 7.97
N ARG A 39 -12.72 -45.62 8.24
CA ARG A 39 -14.03 -46.13 7.79
C ARG A 39 -14.37 -45.83 6.34
N PRO A 40 -14.01 -44.69 5.72
CA PRO A 40 -14.50 -44.48 4.38
C PRO A 40 -13.67 -45.25 3.36
N PRO A 41 -14.32 -46.00 2.45
CA PRO A 41 -13.63 -46.88 1.51
C PRO A 41 -12.78 -46.10 0.50
N ASN A 42 -13.11 -44.83 0.25
CA ASN A 42 -12.45 -44.00 -0.74
C ASN A 42 -12.00 -42.67 -0.13
N LYS A 43 -10.69 -42.43 -0.12
CA LYS A 43 -10.11 -41.10 0.17
C LYS A 43 -10.53 -40.09 -0.90
N LEU A 44 -10.54 -38.80 -0.57
CA LEU A 44 -10.78 -37.73 -1.54
C LEU A 44 -9.72 -37.80 -2.64
N THR A 45 -10.17 -37.84 -3.88
CA THR A 45 -9.36 -37.71 -5.10
C THR A 45 -9.91 -36.57 -5.94
N THR A 46 -9.21 -36.27 -7.04
CA THR A 46 -9.62 -35.24 -8.01
C THR A 46 -10.94 -35.56 -8.73
N SER A 47 -11.42 -36.81 -8.68
CA SER A 47 -12.57 -37.29 -9.45
C SER A 47 -13.78 -37.72 -8.61
N ASN A 48 -13.69 -37.75 -7.28
CA ASN A 48 -14.72 -38.33 -6.43
C ASN A 48 -15.32 -37.37 -5.39
N PHE A 49 -15.10 -36.06 -5.53
CA PHE A 49 -15.48 -35.05 -4.53
C PHE A 49 -16.93 -35.18 -4.05
N ILE A 50 -17.90 -35.33 -4.96
CA ILE A 50 -19.32 -35.43 -4.60
C ILE A 50 -19.60 -36.64 -3.70
N SER A 51 -19.13 -37.83 -4.11
CA SER A 51 -19.32 -39.05 -3.32
C SER A 51 -18.57 -39.00 -1.98
N TRP A 52 -17.37 -38.41 -1.98
CA TRP A 52 -16.60 -38.19 -0.75
C TRP A 52 -17.31 -37.24 0.21
N MET A 53 -17.81 -36.12 -0.30
CA MET A 53 -18.52 -35.09 0.46
C MET A 53 -19.73 -35.67 1.18
N PHE A 54 -20.63 -36.37 0.48
CA PHE A 54 -21.80 -36.98 1.10
C PHE A 54 -21.44 -37.97 2.21
N MET A 55 -20.37 -38.74 2.03
CA MET A 55 -19.92 -39.71 3.03
C MET A 55 -19.30 -39.01 4.26
N VAL A 56 -18.51 -37.95 4.06
CA VAL A 56 -17.96 -37.15 5.16
C VAL A 56 -19.08 -36.44 5.93
N GLU A 57 -20.03 -35.82 5.22
CA GLU A 57 -21.20 -35.18 5.82
C GLU A 57 -22.01 -36.17 6.66
N ALA A 58 -22.37 -37.34 6.09
CA ALA A 58 -23.11 -38.37 6.82
C ALA A 58 -22.35 -38.89 8.05
N THR A 59 -21.02 -39.00 7.94
CA THR A 59 -20.17 -39.45 9.06
C THR A 59 -20.12 -38.42 10.19
N LEU A 60 -19.98 -37.13 9.85
CA LEU A 60 -19.93 -36.05 10.82
C LEU A 60 -21.29 -35.75 11.43
N ASP A 61 -22.36 -35.88 10.66
CA ASP A 61 -23.74 -35.75 11.15
C ASP A 61 -24.09 -36.86 12.14
N MET A 62 -23.66 -38.10 11.88
CA MET A 62 -23.86 -39.24 12.80
C MET A 62 -23.28 -38.99 14.20
N ILE A 63 -22.19 -38.21 14.30
CA ILE A 63 -21.56 -37.84 15.57
C ILE A 63 -21.92 -36.43 16.03
N ASN A 64 -22.83 -35.76 15.31
CA ASN A 64 -23.26 -34.40 15.52
C ASN A 64 -22.06 -33.44 15.62
N LEU A 65 -21.16 -33.49 14.64
CA LEU A 65 -20.02 -32.56 14.49
C LEU A 65 -20.03 -31.84 13.13
N LEU A 66 -21.04 -32.08 12.28
CA LEU A 66 -21.17 -31.38 11.00
C LEU A 66 -21.18 -29.85 11.17
N GLY A 67 -21.70 -29.38 12.31
CA GLY A 67 -21.79 -27.96 12.63
C GLY A 67 -20.46 -27.21 12.71
N TYR A 68 -19.34 -27.92 12.84
CA TYR A 68 -18.00 -27.32 12.76
C TYR A 68 -17.56 -26.98 11.34
N ILE A 69 -18.16 -27.62 10.32
CA ILE A 69 -17.84 -27.38 8.91
C ILE A 69 -18.75 -26.30 8.32
N ASP A 70 -20.06 -26.39 8.58
CA ASP A 70 -21.04 -25.45 8.03
C ASP A 70 -21.11 -24.10 8.79
N GLY A 71 -20.44 -24.03 9.94
CA GLY A 71 -20.39 -22.83 10.78
C GLY A 71 -21.60 -22.66 11.71
N SER A 72 -22.48 -23.65 11.83
CA SER A 72 -23.60 -23.62 12.79
C SER A 72 -23.14 -23.75 14.25
N ILE A 73 -21.91 -24.22 14.49
CA ILE A 73 -21.23 -24.15 15.79
C ILE A 73 -20.20 -23.03 15.73
N ASN A 74 -20.50 -21.91 16.38
CA ASN A 74 -19.66 -20.73 16.29
C ASN A 74 -18.29 -20.91 16.94
N THR A 75 -17.30 -20.25 16.34
CA THR A 75 -15.96 -20.11 16.92
C THR A 75 -16.04 -19.29 18.20
N HIS A 76 -15.40 -19.77 19.26
CA HIS A 76 -15.27 -19.02 20.51
C HIS A 76 -13.95 -18.24 20.57
N PHE A 77 -13.93 -17.11 21.27
CA PHE A 77 -12.68 -16.39 21.55
C PHE A 77 -11.80 -17.20 22.51
N PRO A 78 -10.45 -17.07 22.43
CA PRO A 78 -9.53 -17.81 23.29
C PRO A 78 -9.79 -17.68 24.80
N GLN A 79 -10.39 -16.56 25.23
CA GLN A 79 -10.70 -16.30 26.64
C GLN A 79 -12.02 -16.94 27.10
N HIS A 80 -12.79 -17.55 26.20
CA HIS A 80 -14.08 -18.13 26.51
C HIS A 80 -13.94 -19.50 27.19
N THR A 81 -14.76 -19.78 28.20
CA THR A 81 -14.70 -21.03 28.98
C THR A 81 -14.90 -22.30 28.15
N LYS A 82 -15.65 -22.21 27.04
CA LYS A 82 -15.89 -23.31 26.10
C LYS A 82 -14.84 -23.45 24.99
N TYR A 83 -13.87 -22.54 24.93
CA TYR A 83 -12.89 -22.49 23.84
C TYR A 83 -12.03 -23.76 23.76
N GLU A 84 -11.52 -24.27 24.88
CA GLU A 84 -10.66 -25.47 24.87
C GLU A 84 -11.41 -26.70 24.32
N ASN A 85 -12.67 -26.87 24.73
CA ASN A 85 -13.53 -27.96 24.25
C ASN A 85 -13.83 -27.80 22.76
N TRP A 86 -14.20 -26.60 22.34
CA TRP A 86 -14.40 -26.26 20.93
C TRP A 86 -13.14 -26.53 20.09
N GLN A 87 -11.98 -26.09 20.57
CA GLN A 87 -10.70 -26.25 19.89
C GLN A 87 -10.32 -27.73 19.73
N THR A 88 -10.56 -28.53 20.78
CA THR A 88 -10.32 -29.99 20.75
C THR A 88 -11.23 -30.66 19.71
N ALA A 89 -12.52 -30.30 19.69
CA ALA A 89 -13.49 -30.84 18.74
C ALA A 89 -13.18 -30.41 17.30
N ASN A 90 -12.88 -29.13 17.09
CA ASN A 90 -12.48 -28.60 15.79
C ASN A 90 -11.20 -29.27 15.26
N THR A 91 -10.21 -29.49 16.15
CA THR A 91 -9.00 -30.24 15.80
C THR A 91 -9.32 -31.65 15.34
N LEU A 92 -10.22 -32.36 16.03
CA LEU A 92 -10.66 -33.70 15.64
C LEU A 92 -11.31 -33.70 14.24
N VAL A 93 -12.24 -32.77 13.99
CA VAL A 93 -12.91 -32.66 12.68
C VAL A 93 -11.88 -32.40 11.58
N ARG A 94 -10.95 -31.47 11.78
CA ARG A 94 -9.86 -31.21 10.82
C ARG A 94 -9.00 -32.45 10.58
N SER A 95 -8.65 -33.19 11.63
CA SER A 95 -7.89 -34.44 11.48
C SER A 95 -8.66 -35.48 10.67
N ILE A 96 -9.96 -35.65 10.90
CA ILE A 96 -10.81 -36.55 10.10
C ILE A 96 -10.79 -36.14 8.62
N LEU A 97 -10.98 -34.86 8.31
CA LEU A 97 -10.95 -34.35 6.94
C LEU A 97 -9.60 -34.65 6.27
N ILE A 98 -8.48 -34.31 6.91
CA ILE A 98 -7.13 -34.49 6.37
C ILE A 98 -6.82 -35.97 6.13
N THR A 99 -7.11 -36.85 7.09
CA THR A 99 -6.81 -38.29 6.93
C THR A 99 -7.63 -38.97 5.83
N ASN A 100 -8.78 -38.38 5.50
CA ASN A 100 -9.67 -38.86 4.46
C ASN A 100 -9.40 -38.23 3.09
N MET A 101 -8.29 -37.48 2.95
CA MET A 101 -7.79 -37.03 1.65
C MET A 101 -6.70 -37.98 1.13
N SER A 102 -6.63 -38.16 -0.20
CA SER A 102 -5.45 -38.77 -0.82
C SER A 102 -4.26 -37.83 -0.68
N GLU A 103 -3.05 -38.38 -0.80
CA GLU A 103 -1.83 -37.55 -0.79
C GLU A 103 -1.86 -36.50 -1.91
N GLU A 104 -2.34 -36.88 -3.09
CA GLU A 104 -2.52 -35.96 -4.22
C GLU A 104 -3.51 -34.83 -3.89
N ALA A 105 -4.68 -35.14 -3.31
CA ALA A 105 -5.68 -34.14 -2.95
C ALA A 105 -5.21 -33.23 -1.81
N ALA A 106 -4.50 -33.77 -0.83
CA ALA A 106 -3.87 -32.99 0.24
C ALA A 106 -2.84 -32.01 -0.34
N THR A 107 -1.95 -32.50 -1.20
CA THR A 107 -0.93 -31.68 -1.87
C THR A 107 -1.59 -30.59 -2.73
N MET A 108 -2.65 -30.91 -3.48
CA MET A 108 -3.41 -29.93 -4.27
C MET A 108 -4.04 -28.83 -3.39
N THR A 109 -4.54 -29.20 -2.21
CA THR A 109 -5.11 -28.26 -1.25
C THR A 109 -4.03 -27.32 -0.70
N ASP A 110 -2.87 -27.85 -0.33
CA ASP A 110 -1.72 -27.06 0.13
C ASP A 110 -1.21 -26.10 -0.94
N TYR A 111 -1.13 -26.55 -2.20
CA TYR A 111 -0.83 -25.68 -3.34
C TYR A 111 -1.86 -24.57 -3.50
N THR A 112 -3.16 -24.91 -3.41
CA THR A 112 -4.24 -23.93 -3.54
C THR A 112 -4.19 -22.88 -2.45
N LEU A 113 -3.93 -23.28 -1.20
CA LEU A 113 -3.78 -22.35 -0.07
C LEU A 113 -2.55 -21.47 -0.22
N THR A 114 -1.45 -22.01 -0.73
CA THR A 114 -0.21 -21.27 -0.97
C THR A 114 -0.37 -20.27 -2.12
N ILE A 115 -1.02 -20.65 -3.22
CA ILE A 115 -1.39 -19.74 -4.32
C ILE A 115 -2.31 -18.64 -3.81
N THR A 116 -3.33 -18.99 -3.01
CA THR A 116 -4.25 -18.01 -2.43
C THR A 116 -3.49 -17.02 -1.55
N SER A 117 -2.59 -17.51 -0.69
CA SER A 117 -1.75 -16.67 0.17
C SER A 117 -0.86 -15.75 -0.65
N LEU A 118 -0.26 -16.25 -1.73
CA LEU A 118 0.56 -15.46 -2.64
C LEU A 118 -0.23 -14.33 -3.33
N VAL A 119 -1.42 -14.62 -3.87
CA VAL A 119 -2.24 -13.64 -4.61
C VAL A 119 -2.84 -12.58 -3.68
N THR A 120 -3.21 -12.99 -2.47
CA THR A 120 -3.87 -12.12 -1.48
C THR A 120 -2.90 -11.35 -0.58
N THR A 121 -1.63 -11.78 -0.48
CA THR A 121 -0.62 -11.05 0.27
C THR A 121 -0.35 -9.69 -0.37
N LYS A 122 -0.68 -8.63 0.36
CA LYS A 122 -0.42 -7.24 -0.02
C LYS A 122 0.67 -6.65 0.86
N TYR A 123 1.46 -5.76 0.27
CA TYR A 123 2.39 -4.91 1.00
C TYR A 123 1.60 -3.99 1.93
N VAL A 124 1.98 -3.97 3.21
CA VAL A 124 1.37 -3.10 4.20
C VAL A 124 2.12 -1.77 4.22
N ASP A 125 1.40 -0.64 4.14
CA ASP A 125 2.03 0.68 4.21
C ASP A 125 2.88 0.79 5.48
N ARG A 126 4.16 1.16 5.32
CA ARG A 126 5.24 1.22 6.34
C ARG A 126 5.97 -0.10 6.63
N GLU A 127 5.62 -1.21 5.99
CA GLU A 127 6.44 -2.42 6.02
C GLU A 127 7.76 -2.20 5.25
N ASP A 128 8.84 -2.87 5.63
CA ASP A 128 10.06 -2.90 4.82
C ASP A 128 9.79 -3.62 3.49
N PRO A 129 9.97 -2.98 2.33
CA PRO A 129 9.77 -3.62 1.03
C PRO A 129 10.67 -4.83 0.81
N ALA A 130 11.86 -4.88 1.44
CA ALA A 130 12.72 -6.06 1.36
C ALA A 130 12.11 -7.26 2.09
N ALA A 131 11.52 -7.06 3.27
CA ALA A 131 10.80 -8.10 4.00
C ALA A 131 9.61 -8.64 3.21
N HIS A 132 8.80 -7.76 2.59
CA HIS A 132 7.69 -8.17 1.73
C HIS A 132 8.16 -8.98 0.52
N ILE A 133 9.26 -8.57 -0.14
CA ILE A 133 9.87 -9.34 -1.24
C ILE A 133 10.32 -10.73 -0.77
N VAL A 134 10.90 -10.85 0.42
CA VAL A 134 11.30 -12.15 0.98
C VAL A 134 10.08 -13.03 1.21
N LYS A 135 9.00 -12.50 1.80
CA LYS A 135 7.74 -13.21 2.00
C LYS A 135 7.15 -13.74 0.68
N MET A 136 7.12 -12.89 -0.36
CA MET A 136 6.65 -13.28 -1.69
C MET A 136 7.54 -14.37 -2.32
N LYS A 137 8.87 -14.30 -2.11
CA LYS A 137 9.80 -15.34 -2.59
C LYS A 137 9.63 -16.67 -1.87
N THR A 138 9.27 -16.67 -0.59
CA THR A 138 8.96 -17.91 0.14
C THR A 138 7.83 -18.66 -0.55
N PHE A 139 6.72 -17.98 -0.86
CA PHE A 139 5.63 -18.61 -1.62
C PHE A 139 6.05 -19.08 -3.01
N GLN A 140 6.90 -18.33 -3.72
CA GLN A 140 7.42 -18.77 -5.02
C GLN A 140 8.21 -20.08 -4.89
N HIS A 141 9.07 -20.18 -3.88
CA HIS A 141 9.88 -21.37 -3.60
C HIS A 141 9.00 -22.57 -3.23
N ASP A 142 7.96 -22.36 -2.42
CA ASP A 142 7.06 -23.42 -1.98
C ASP A 142 6.19 -23.97 -3.12
N LEU A 143 5.86 -23.12 -4.12
CA LEU A 143 5.04 -23.52 -5.25
C LEU A 143 5.83 -24.21 -6.37
N GLN A 144 7.11 -23.88 -6.57
CA GLN A 144 8.03 -24.38 -7.63
C GLN A 144 7.53 -24.31 -9.09
N LEU A 145 6.27 -23.97 -9.33
CA LEU A 145 5.58 -24.00 -10.63
C LEU A 145 5.44 -22.63 -11.28
N ILE A 146 5.80 -21.55 -10.57
CA ILE A 146 5.59 -20.18 -11.04
C ILE A 146 6.82 -19.70 -11.81
N ASP A 147 6.62 -19.36 -13.08
CA ASP A 147 7.64 -18.73 -13.90
C ASP A 147 7.97 -17.30 -13.42
N ASP A 148 9.15 -16.81 -13.80
CA ASP A 148 9.64 -15.51 -13.34
C ASP A 148 8.76 -14.32 -13.78
N GLY A 149 8.12 -14.42 -14.95
CA GLY A 149 7.24 -13.39 -15.49
C GLY A 149 5.95 -13.28 -14.70
N LEU A 150 5.30 -14.42 -14.43
CA LEU A 150 4.11 -14.45 -13.58
C LEU A 150 4.42 -14.01 -12.15
N PHE A 151 5.58 -14.40 -11.60
CA PHE A 151 6.02 -13.90 -10.30
C PHE A 151 6.24 -12.39 -10.29
N ALA A 152 6.81 -11.82 -11.36
CA ALA A 152 6.98 -10.37 -11.50
C ALA A 152 5.63 -9.62 -11.51
N CYS A 153 4.62 -10.17 -12.21
CA CYS A 153 3.27 -9.65 -12.21
C CYS A 153 2.64 -9.70 -10.81
N LEU A 154 2.78 -10.82 -10.09
CA LEU A 154 2.27 -10.98 -8.73
C LEU A 154 2.93 -10.01 -7.75
N LEU A 155 4.24 -9.78 -7.89
CA LEU A 155 4.94 -8.76 -7.10
C LEU A 155 4.34 -7.37 -7.33
N ARG A 156 4.07 -6.96 -8.57
CA ARG A 156 3.43 -5.66 -8.85
C ARG A 156 2.03 -5.56 -8.24
N ILE A 157 1.20 -6.59 -8.42
CA ILE A 157 -0.17 -6.67 -7.89
C ILE A 157 -0.20 -6.68 -6.35
N SER A 158 0.88 -7.14 -5.72
CA SER A 158 1.00 -7.13 -4.25
C SER A 158 1.26 -5.73 -3.68
N MET A 159 1.76 -4.78 -4.49
CA MET A 159 2.04 -3.42 -4.04
C MET A 159 0.79 -2.54 -4.10
N PRO A 160 0.64 -1.54 -3.22
CA PRO A 160 -0.51 -0.65 -3.25
C PRO A 160 -0.47 0.26 -4.48
N PRO A 161 -1.63 0.80 -4.92
CA PRO A 161 -1.70 1.66 -6.10
C PRO A 161 -0.79 2.88 -6.07
N SER A 162 -0.40 3.33 -4.87
CA SER A 162 0.57 4.42 -4.68
C SER A 162 1.94 4.10 -5.28
N TRP A 163 2.29 2.84 -5.54
CA TRP A 163 3.54 2.42 -6.18
C TRP A 163 3.45 2.28 -7.70
N ASN A 164 2.28 2.53 -8.31
CA ASN A 164 2.12 2.34 -9.76
C ASN A 164 3.12 3.16 -10.60
N TYR A 165 3.51 4.35 -10.13
CA TYR A 165 4.52 5.17 -10.82
C TYR A 165 5.92 4.54 -10.83
N VAL A 166 6.23 3.68 -9.85
CA VAL A 166 7.50 2.94 -9.78
C VAL A 166 7.59 1.91 -10.91
N PHE A 167 6.44 1.40 -11.34
CA PHE A 167 6.32 0.37 -12.35
C PHE A 167 5.97 0.90 -13.74
N SER A 168 5.56 2.17 -13.88
CA SER A 168 5.07 2.73 -15.15
C SER A 168 6.12 2.75 -16.26
N SER A 169 7.41 2.72 -15.92
CA SER A 169 8.50 2.66 -16.90
C SER A 169 8.89 1.22 -17.27
N LEU A 170 8.30 0.21 -16.64
CA LEU A 170 8.65 -1.19 -16.89
C LEU A 170 7.71 -1.80 -17.92
N PRO A 171 8.23 -2.62 -18.85
CA PRO A 171 7.40 -3.37 -19.78
C PRO A 171 6.59 -4.45 -19.06
N ASP A 172 5.54 -4.95 -19.72
CA ASP A 172 4.64 -5.97 -19.15
C ASP A 172 5.37 -7.29 -18.85
N ASN A 173 6.31 -7.70 -19.70
CA ASN A 173 7.11 -8.93 -19.57
C ASN A 173 8.43 -8.74 -18.80
N CYS A 174 8.44 -7.86 -17.80
CA CYS A 174 9.63 -7.58 -17.02
C CYS A 174 9.99 -8.74 -16.09
N SER A 175 11.29 -9.04 -15.95
CA SER A 175 11.76 -10.03 -14.97
C SER A 175 11.53 -9.58 -13.53
N SER A 176 11.39 -10.56 -12.62
CA SER A 176 11.18 -10.27 -11.20
C SER A 176 12.39 -9.57 -10.58
N VAL A 177 13.59 -9.79 -11.11
CA VAL A 177 14.83 -9.11 -10.69
C VAL A 177 14.71 -7.60 -10.89
N LYS A 178 14.28 -7.16 -12.07
CA LYS A 178 14.12 -5.74 -12.38
C LYS A 178 13.05 -5.10 -11.49
N VAL A 179 11.91 -5.78 -11.29
CA VAL A 179 10.84 -5.29 -10.39
C VAL A 179 11.39 -5.12 -8.97
N LYS A 180 12.13 -6.10 -8.45
CA LYS A 180 12.76 -6.03 -7.11
C LYS A 180 13.75 -4.87 -7.00
N CYS A 181 14.57 -4.63 -8.03
CA CYS A 181 15.50 -3.51 -8.04
C CYS A 181 14.76 -2.17 -7.96
N HIS A 182 13.75 -1.97 -8.81
CA HIS A 182 12.94 -0.74 -8.79
C HIS A 182 12.27 -0.49 -7.43
N ILE A 183 11.74 -1.53 -6.78
CA ILE A 183 11.15 -1.41 -5.44
C ILE A 183 12.20 -0.96 -4.42
N LYS A 184 13.40 -1.55 -4.45
CA LYS A 184 14.49 -1.21 -3.53
C LYS A 184 15.04 0.19 -3.78
N ASP A 185 15.21 0.57 -5.03
CA ASP A 185 15.74 1.88 -5.42
C ASP A 185 14.78 2.99 -4.97
N GLU A 186 13.49 2.84 -5.23
CA GLU A 186 12.48 3.79 -4.78
C GLU A 186 12.42 3.91 -3.26
N HIS A 187 12.49 2.76 -2.55
CA HIS A 187 12.53 2.78 -1.09
C HIS A 187 13.77 3.51 -0.57
N GLY A 188 14.93 3.27 -1.18
CA GLY A 188 16.17 4.00 -0.86
C GLY A 188 16.04 5.51 -1.10
N ILE A 189 15.40 5.92 -2.20
CA ILE A 189 15.14 7.33 -2.50
C ILE A 189 14.24 7.96 -1.43
N LYS A 190 13.14 7.30 -1.04
CA LYS A 190 12.23 7.81 0.01
C LYS A 190 12.92 7.97 1.36
N THR A 191 13.64 6.94 1.81
CA THR A 191 14.39 6.98 3.07
C THR A 191 15.46 8.08 3.07
N ASN A 192 16.14 8.27 1.94
CA ASN A 192 17.11 9.36 1.78
C ASN A 192 16.43 10.74 1.80
N GLN A 193 15.28 10.91 1.15
CA GLN A 193 14.54 12.18 1.18
C GLN A 193 14.03 12.52 2.58
N GLU A 194 13.50 11.54 3.32
CA GLU A 194 13.03 11.71 4.69
C GLU A 194 14.18 12.08 5.65
N SER A 195 15.33 11.42 5.52
CA SER A 195 16.51 11.74 6.34
C SER A 195 17.08 13.13 6.03
N VAL A 196 17.15 13.53 4.76
CA VAL A 196 17.57 14.89 4.36
C VAL A 196 16.60 15.94 4.89
N ALA A 197 15.29 15.69 4.81
CA ALA A 197 14.28 16.59 5.36
C ALA A 197 14.46 16.74 6.87
N MET A 198 14.58 15.64 7.63
CA MET A 198 14.86 15.64 9.07
C MET A 198 16.10 16.46 9.43
N MET A 199 17.21 16.28 8.70
CA MET A 199 18.44 17.06 8.94
C MET A 199 18.24 18.56 8.67
N ALA A 200 17.47 18.92 7.63
CA ALA A 200 17.16 20.31 7.32
C ALA A 200 16.30 20.97 8.43
N TYR A 201 15.31 20.23 8.98
CA TYR A 201 14.52 20.71 10.12
C TYR A 201 15.40 20.93 11.37
N GLN A 202 16.30 20.00 11.69
CA GLN A 202 17.20 20.13 12.84
C GLN A 202 18.26 21.23 12.66
N ALA A 203 18.68 21.51 11.42
CA ALA A 203 19.58 22.63 11.12
C ALA A 203 18.88 23.99 11.19
N GLY A 204 17.57 24.04 10.96
CA GLY A 204 16.75 25.25 11.07
C GLY A 204 16.51 25.72 12.51
N ASP A 205 16.62 24.81 13.49
CA ASP A 205 16.27 25.08 14.90
C ASP A 205 17.47 25.47 15.78
N ARG A 206 18.69 25.57 15.23
CA ARG A 206 19.90 25.93 15.99
C ARG A 206 20.24 27.43 15.93
N HIS A 207 19.26 28.28 16.20
CA HIS A 207 19.49 29.72 16.39
C HIS A 207 18.64 30.33 17.49
N GLU A 208 18.59 29.69 18.66
CA GLU A 208 18.38 30.43 19.92
C GLU A 208 19.76 30.59 20.58
N HIS A 209 20.33 31.79 20.46
CA HIS A 209 21.60 32.15 21.09
C HIS A 209 21.40 32.19 22.62
N GLU A 210 21.54 31.05 23.30
CA GLU A 210 21.79 31.07 24.74
C GLU A 210 23.11 31.81 24.98
N HIS A 211 23.02 32.94 25.67
CA HIS A 211 24.18 33.72 26.07
C HIS A 211 25.03 32.90 27.03
N ARG A 212 26.27 32.59 26.63
CA ARG A 212 27.25 31.98 27.54
C ARG A 212 27.53 32.94 28.69
N ALA A 213 27.43 32.44 29.92
CA ALA A 213 27.75 33.20 31.12
C ALA A 213 29.19 33.73 31.04
N GLY A 214 29.34 35.06 30.97
CA GLY A 214 30.64 35.74 30.88
C GLY A 214 30.87 36.56 29.61
N GLU A 215 30.00 36.48 28.59
CA GLU A 215 30.12 37.36 27.42
C GLU A 215 29.55 38.77 27.68
N PRO A 216 30.21 39.85 27.21
CA PRO A 216 29.75 41.22 27.43
C PRO A 216 28.39 41.47 26.75
N PHE A 217 27.40 41.90 27.51
CA PHE A 217 26.04 42.15 27.04
C PHE A 217 25.65 43.63 27.12
N CYS A 218 25.10 44.17 26.04
CA CYS A 218 24.74 45.59 25.97
C CYS A 218 23.28 45.81 26.36
N THR A 219 23.06 46.53 27.46
CA THR A 219 21.71 46.89 27.96
C THR A 219 21.00 47.97 27.13
N ASN A 220 21.70 48.73 26.28
CA ASN A 220 21.07 49.74 25.43
C ASN A 220 20.48 49.15 24.13
N CYS A 221 21.15 48.17 23.52
CA CYS A 221 20.67 47.58 22.25
C CYS A 221 20.31 46.10 22.33
N ASN A 222 20.40 45.48 23.52
CA ASN A 222 20.12 44.08 23.81
C ASN A 222 20.85 43.12 22.87
N LYS A 223 22.14 43.37 22.63
CA LYS A 223 23.00 42.53 21.79
C LYS A 223 24.23 42.08 22.57
N PRO A 224 24.65 40.81 22.41
CA PRO A 224 25.89 40.32 22.99
C PRO A 224 27.12 40.87 22.25
N GLY A 225 28.29 40.71 22.85
CA GLY A 225 29.60 41.05 22.28
C GLY A 225 30.14 42.44 22.62
N HIS A 226 29.40 43.28 23.36
CA HIS A 226 29.90 44.59 23.82
C HIS A 226 29.12 45.09 25.04
N TRP A 227 29.73 45.98 25.84
CA TRP A 227 29.06 46.71 26.91
C TRP A 227 28.38 47.99 26.39
N ILE A 228 27.50 48.60 27.21
CA ILE A 228 26.85 49.88 26.87
C ILE A 228 27.84 50.99 26.49
N ALA A 229 29.03 50.99 27.10
CA ALA A 229 30.11 51.93 26.77
C ALA A 229 30.58 51.81 25.30
N GLY A 230 30.63 50.60 24.75
CA GLY A 230 31.01 50.33 23.36
C GLY A 230 29.84 50.34 22.37
N CYS A 231 28.65 50.79 22.79
CA CYS A 231 27.46 50.72 21.95
C CYS A 231 27.38 51.90 20.98
N TRP A 232 27.24 51.60 19.68
CA TRP A 232 27.03 52.59 18.62
C TRP A 232 25.57 52.98 18.40
N ALA A 233 24.63 52.33 19.09
CA ALA A 233 23.20 52.68 19.00
C ALA A 233 22.93 54.05 19.64
N LYS A 234 21.78 54.63 19.31
CA LYS A 234 21.32 55.87 19.92
C LYS A 234 21.25 55.70 21.44
N GLY A 235 21.82 56.63 22.21
CA GLY A 235 21.94 56.52 23.67
C GLY A 235 23.07 55.62 24.18
N GLY A 236 23.95 55.12 23.30
CA GLY A 236 25.11 54.30 23.66
C GLY A 236 26.37 55.12 23.93
N GLY A 237 27.34 54.58 24.69
CA GLY A 237 28.55 55.31 25.06
C GLY A 237 29.47 55.70 23.89
N THR A 238 29.27 55.12 22.71
CA THR A 238 29.99 55.46 21.47
C THR A 238 29.01 55.72 20.31
N GLU A 239 27.85 56.28 20.62
CA GLU A 239 26.86 56.68 19.62
C GLU A 239 27.51 57.41 18.43
N GLY A 240 27.19 56.96 17.21
CA GLY A 240 27.68 57.59 15.98
C GLY A 240 29.10 57.22 15.54
N LYS A 241 29.91 56.53 16.36
CA LYS A 241 31.30 56.14 16.04
C LYS A 241 31.44 54.76 15.39
N GLY A 242 30.34 54.13 14.98
CA GLY A 242 30.34 52.77 14.44
C GLY A 242 30.98 52.62 13.05
N PRO A 243 31.49 51.42 12.72
CA PRO A 243 32.16 51.10 11.47
C PRO A 243 31.24 51.41 10.29
N HIS A 244 31.77 52.20 9.35
CA HIS A 244 31.05 52.76 8.20
C HIS A 244 30.54 51.73 7.16
N GLN A 245 30.61 50.43 7.45
CA GLN A 245 30.27 49.37 6.50
C GLN A 245 28.78 49.34 6.10
N LYS A 246 27.85 49.91 6.89
CA LYS A 246 26.42 49.94 6.54
C LYS A 246 26.04 50.92 5.42
N LYS A 247 26.86 51.96 5.12
CA LYS A 247 26.55 52.89 4.01
C LYS A 247 26.66 52.25 2.61
N LYS A 248 27.44 51.16 2.45
CA LYS A 248 27.56 50.46 1.15
C LYS A 248 26.34 49.58 0.81
N LYS A 249 25.62 49.05 1.79
CA LYS A 249 24.50 48.10 1.56
C LYS A 249 23.20 48.80 1.16
N GLN A 250 23.00 50.05 1.58
CA GLN A 250 21.82 50.85 1.20
C GLN A 250 21.92 51.37 -0.25
N LYS A 251 23.09 51.90 -0.66
CA LYS A 251 23.34 52.29 -2.06
C LYS A 251 23.17 51.13 -3.06
N LYS A 252 23.49 49.89 -2.68
CA LYS A 252 23.29 48.69 -3.52
C LYS A 252 21.82 48.26 -3.64
N ARG A 253 20.96 48.58 -2.66
CA ARG A 253 19.51 48.28 -2.72
C ARG A 253 18.79 49.31 -3.60
N ASP A 254 19.20 50.57 -3.57
CA ASP A 254 18.60 51.63 -4.38
C ASP A 254 18.97 51.52 -5.87
N SER A 255 20.17 51.04 -6.21
CA SER A 255 20.56 50.78 -7.59
C SER A 255 19.79 49.61 -8.21
N LYS A 256 19.58 48.52 -7.46
CA LYS A 256 18.85 47.32 -7.94
C LYS A 256 17.36 47.59 -8.19
N LYS A 257 16.74 48.52 -7.46
CA LYS A 257 15.32 48.92 -7.63
C LYS A 257 15.10 49.83 -8.85
N ARG A 258 16.15 50.52 -9.34
CA ARG A 258 16.09 51.31 -10.59
C ARG A 258 16.26 50.44 -11.83
N ASP A 259 17.06 49.38 -11.78
CA ASP A 259 17.26 48.46 -12.91
C ASP A 259 16.06 47.54 -13.18
N SER A 260 15.31 47.12 -12.15
CA SER A 260 14.10 46.31 -12.35
C SER A 260 13.00 47.08 -13.08
N LYS A 261 12.83 48.37 -12.79
CA LYS A 261 11.79 49.21 -13.41
C LYS A 261 12.05 49.49 -14.90
N LYS A 262 13.31 49.42 -15.35
CA LYS A 262 13.71 49.62 -16.77
C LYS A 262 13.61 48.34 -17.61
N LYS A 263 13.62 47.15 -16.97
CA LYS A 263 13.40 45.85 -17.66
C LYS A 263 11.92 45.54 -17.88
N ASP A 264 11.02 45.98 -17.00
CA ASP A 264 9.58 45.74 -17.16
C ASP A 264 8.93 46.58 -18.29
N SER A 265 9.41 47.80 -18.54
CA SER A 265 8.94 48.59 -19.68
C SER A 265 9.33 47.98 -21.02
N LYS A 266 10.57 47.47 -21.14
CA LYS A 266 11.07 46.87 -22.40
C LYS A 266 10.43 45.51 -22.73
N LYS A 267 9.84 44.80 -21.74
CA LYS A 267 9.15 43.52 -21.95
C LYS A 267 7.68 43.71 -22.38
N LYS A 268 7.07 44.85 -22.06
CA LYS A 268 5.68 45.16 -22.44
C LYS A 268 5.55 45.55 -23.92
N ASP A 269 6.55 46.23 -24.48
CA ASP A 269 6.56 46.61 -25.90
C ASP A 269 6.84 45.43 -26.85
N LYS A 270 7.59 44.41 -26.40
CA LYS A 270 7.89 43.22 -27.21
C LYS A 270 6.73 42.21 -27.27
N LYS A 271 5.78 42.26 -26.31
CA LYS A 271 4.58 41.39 -26.30
C LYS A 271 3.50 41.89 -27.26
N LYS A 272 3.35 43.21 -27.41
CA LYS A 272 2.34 43.84 -28.30
C LYS A 272 2.64 43.68 -29.80
N GLY A 273 3.91 43.40 -30.16
CA GLY A 273 4.32 43.12 -31.55
C GLY A 273 4.14 41.66 -31.98
N LYS A 274 4.08 40.70 -31.05
CA LYS A 274 3.91 39.27 -31.38
C LYS A 274 2.44 38.84 -31.51
N GLU A 275 1.52 39.49 -30.81
CA GLU A 275 0.07 39.23 -30.94
C GLU A 275 -0.50 39.67 -32.31
N LYS A 276 0.09 40.68 -32.97
CA LYS A 276 -0.34 41.12 -34.30
C LYS A 276 0.16 40.25 -35.47
N ALA A 277 1.10 39.34 -35.24
CA ALA A 277 1.61 38.44 -36.27
C ALA A 277 0.85 37.10 -36.33
N ASN A 278 0.24 36.67 -35.23
CA ASN A 278 -0.47 35.39 -35.15
C ASN A 278 -1.95 35.48 -35.59
N GLN A 279 -2.53 36.69 -35.62
CA GLN A 279 -3.91 36.91 -36.10
C GLN A 279 -4.04 36.86 -37.64
N ALA A 280 -2.92 36.83 -38.39
CA ALA A 280 -2.94 36.80 -39.86
C ALA A 280 -2.76 35.38 -40.46
N VAL A 281 -2.59 34.35 -39.62
CA VAL A 281 -2.33 32.97 -40.07
C VAL A 281 -3.57 32.07 -39.97
N GLU A 282 -4.58 32.45 -39.17
CA GLU A 282 -5.79 31.62 -38.98
C GLU A 282 -6.91 31.89 -40.01
N ASP A 283 -6.81 32.94 -40.84
CA ASP A 283 -7.81 33.26 -41.88
C ASP A 283 -7.55 32.56 -43.24
N MET A 284 -6.65 31.57 -43.31
CA MET A 284 -6.27 30.89 -44.58
C MET A 284 -6.45 29.37 -44.63
N LEU A 285 -7.14 28.74 -43.67
CA LEU A 285 -7.33 27.27 -43.63
C LEU A 285 -8.79 26.81 -43.55
N ASP A 286 -9.72 27.54 -44.18
CA ASP A 286 -11.08 27.08 -44.45
C ASP A 286 -11.36 27.13 -45.96
N ASN A 287 -10.73 26.25 -46.74
CA ASN A 287 -11.23 25.89 -48.08
C ASN A 287 -10.60 24.57 -48.57
N GLU A 288 -11.42 23.75 -49.23
CA GLU A 288 -11.14 22.44 -49.86
C GLU A 288 -11.22 21.19 -48.95
N SER A 289 -11.97 20.14 -49.26
CA SER A 289 -12.98 19.90 -50.30
C SER A 289 -13.75 18.61 -49.93
N GLU A 290 -15.05 18.63 -50.18
CA GLU A 290 -15.92 17.45 -50.27
C GLU A 290 -15.68 16.70 -51.61
N HIS A 291 -16.27 15.51 -51.73
CA HIS A 291 -16.44 14.63 -52.92
C HIS A 291 -15.28 13.65 -53.21
N SER A 292 -15.45 12.36 -53.50
CA SER A 292 -16.61 11.47 -53.66
C SER A 292 -16.13 10.00 -53.84
N ASN A 293 -16.96 9.02 -53.46
CA ASN A 293 -17.14 7.69 -54.09
C ASN A 293 -15.97 6.66 -53.98
N THR A 294 -16.15 5.33 -53.92
CA THR A 294 -17.23 4.41 -54.36
C THR A 294 -16.96 2.98 -53.86
N SER A 295 -18.03 2.25 -53.53
CA SER A 295 -18.35 0.86 -53.98
C SER A 295 -17.27 -0.24 -54.00
N TYR A 296 -17.45 -1.31 -53.19
CA TYR A 296 -17.54 -2.69 -53.70
C TYR A 296 -18.21 -3.62 -52.66
N MET A 297 -19.28 -4.30 -53.09
CA MET A 297 -19.98 -5.39 -52.41
C MET A 297 -19.56 -6.74 -53.02
N ALA A 298 -19.85 -7.81 -52.26
CA ALA A 298 -20.01 -9.22 -52.66
C ALA A 298 -18.72 -10.06 -52.81
N THR A 299 -18.63 -11.37 -52.53
CA THR A 299 -19.45 -12.44 -51.89
C THR A 299 -18.57 -13.71 -51.86
N ASN A 300 -18.90 -14.66 -50.96
CA ASN A 300 -18.81 -16.14 -51.10
C ASN A 300 -17.98 -16.92 -50.05
N THR A 301 -18.74 -17.65 -49.23
CA THR A 301 -18.47 -18.93 -48.57
C THR A 301 -18.40 -20.11 -49.59
N PRO A 302 -18.32 -21.39 -49.17
CA PRO A 302 -17.17 -22.11 -48.61
C PRO A 302 -16.81 -23.33 -49.49
N SER A 303 -15.67 -24.00 -49.24
CA SER A 303 -15.43 -25.34 -49.79
C SER A 303 -14.97 -26.31 -48.71
N SER A 304 -15.75 -27.38 -48.61
CA SER A 304 -15.50 -28.59 -47.84
C SER A 304 -14.63 -29.54 -48.67
N SER A 305 -13.81 -30.34 -47.98
CA SER A 305 -13.75 -31.82 -48.11
C SER A 305 -12.36 -32.46 -48.21
N HIS A 306 -12.24 -33.54 -47.44
CA HIS A 306 -11.39 -34.74 -47.57
C HIS A 306 -9.87 -34.62 -47.41
N LEU A 307 -9.33 -35.12 -46.28
CA LEU A 307 -9.02 -36.53 -46.02
C LEU A 307 -8.88 -36.77 -44.50
#